data_AF-A0AAE2CIR1-F1
#
_entry.id   AF-A0AAE2CIR1-F1
#
_cell.length_a   1.000
_cell.length_b   1.000
_cell.length_c   1.000
_cell.angle_alpha   90.00
_cell.angle_beta   90.00
_cell.angle_gamma   90.00
#
_symmetry.space_group_name_H-M   'P 1'
#
loop_
_entity.id
_entity.type
_entity.pdbx_description
1 polymer ?
#
loop_
_entity_poly.entity_id
_entity_poly.type
_entity_poly.pdbx_seq_one_letter_code
_entity_poly.pdbx_strand_id
1 'polypeptide(L)'
;MVPSVMLILGGMLAEGPNNSKLGIRTTVGIILARLLVLPLIGIGIVVLSEKLHFLVDSDRMYKFVLLLQYTMPSAILLGTIASLRGYAVSESSALLFWQHLLAVFSLSFYVVVYFKVLL
;
A
#
# COMPACT_ATOMS: atom_id res chain seq x y z
N MET A 1 14.21 -6.26 -9.33
CA MET A 1 14.26 -4.86 -8.83
C MET A 1 13.65 -4.72 -7.44
N VAL A 2 12.52 -5.37 -7.13
CA VAL A 2 11.85 -5.32 -5.80
C VAL A 2 12.79 -5.58 -4.60
N PRO A 3 13.67 -6.61 -4.61
CA PRO A 3 14.58 -6.85 -3.48
C PRO A 3 15.58 -5.71 -3.26
N SER A 4 16.12 -5.13 -4.35
CA SER A 4 17.05 -4.01 -4.29
C SER A 4 16.40 -2.76 -3.68
N VAL A 5 15.13 -2.50 -4.01
CA VAL A 5 14.35 -1.39 -3.44
C VAL A 5 14.07 -1.59 -1.95
N MET A 6 13.86 -2.83 -1.49
CA MET A 6 13.78 -3.12 -0.05
C MET A 6 15.11 -2.89 0.67
N LEU A 7 16.25 -3.22 0.07
CA LEU A 7 17.57 -2.91 0.64
C LEU A 7 17.80 -1.40 0.75
N ILE A 8 17.39 -0.63 -0.26
CA ILE A 8 17.45 0.84 -0.22
C ILE A 8 16.59 1.38 0.93
N LEU A 9 15.38 0.85 1.13
CA LEU A 9 14.54 1.19 2.29
C LEU A 9 15.25 0.90 3.62
N GLY A 10 15.95 -0.24 3.71
CA GLY A 10 16.82 -0.58 4.85
C GLY A 10 17.93 0.44 5.08
N GLY A 11 18.57 0.93 4.02
CA GLY A 11 19.57 1.99 4.08
C GLY A 11 19.00 3.34 4.54
N MET A 12 17.82 3.73 4.04
CA MET A 12 17.15 4.97 4.45
C MET A 12 16.73 4.95 5.94
N LEU A 13 16.46 3.77 6.49
CA LEU A 13 16.17 3.60 7.93
C LEU A 13 17.38 3.85 8.83
N ALA A 14 18.60 3.71 8.31
CA ALA A 14 19.82 4.02 9.06
C ALA A 14 19.95 5.53 9.39
N GLU A 15 19.30 6.40 8.62
CA GLU A 15 19.28 7.85 8.82
C GLU A 15 18.36 8.31 9.98
N GLY A 16 17.64 7.38 10.62
CA GLY A 16 17.04 7.62 11.94
C GLY A 16 15.53 7.42 12.01
N PRO A 17 15.04 6.34 12.65
CA PRO A 17 13.62 6.14 12.94
C PRO A 17 13.11 6.94 14.15
N ASN A 18 14.00 7.52 14.97
CA ASN A 18 13.67 7.99 16.33
C ASN A 18 13.43 9.51 16.48
N ASN A 19 13.67 10.31 15.43
CA ASN A 19 13.45 11.77 15.42
C ASN A 19 12.36 12.17 14.40
N SER A 20 11.29 11.39 14.31
CA SER A 20 10.17 11.72 13.42
C SER A 20 9.29 12.78 14.09
N LYS A 21 9.26 14.00 13.54
CA LYS A 21 8.31 15.06 13.94
C LYS A 21 6.88 14.75 13.50
N LEU A 22 6.69 13.80 12.58
CA LEU A 22 5.40 13.20 12.29
C LEU A 22 4.94 12.35 13.48
N GLY A 23 3.97 12.86 14.22
CA GLY A 23 3.36 12.11 15.32
C GLY A 23 2.89 10.74 14.83
N ILE A 24 3.20 9.68 15.58
CA ILE A 24 2.78 8.29 15.33
C ILE A 24 1.29 8.18 14.97
N ARG A 25 0.45 9.10 15.50
CA ARG A 25 -0.98 9.21 15.19
C ARG A 25 -1.29 9.44 13.70
N THR A 26 -0.55 10.31 13.01
CA THR A 26 -0.76 10.59 11.57
C THR A 26 -0.27 9.42 10.71
N THR A 27 0.84 8.79 11.09
CA THR A 27 1.35 7.57 10.43
C THR A 27 0.34 6.45 10.47
N VAL A 28 -0.22 6.17 11.65
CA VAL A 28 -1.26 5.15 11.83
C VAL A 28 -2.51 5.50 11.01
N GLY A 29 -2.90 6.78 10.96
CA GLY A 29 -4.03 7.24 10.14
C GLY A 29 -3.83 6.99 8.64
N ILE A 30 -2.65 7.32 8.10
CA ILE A 30 -2.32 7.09 6.68
C ILE A 30 -2.29 5.60 6.37
N ILE A 31 -1.74 4.79 7.27
CA ILE A 31 -1.68 3.34 7.12
C ILE A 31 -3.09 2.76 7.11
N LEU A 32 -3.95 3.11 8.08
CA LEU A 32 -5.33 2.61 8.11
C LEU A 32 -6.13 3.07 6.88
N ALA A 33 -6.00 4.33 6.48
CA ALA A 33 -6.66 4.84 5.27
C ALA A 33 -6.22 4.06 4.02
N ARG A 34 -4.92 3.78 3.90
CA ARG A 34 -4.37 3.13 2.70
C ARG A 34 -4.58 1.61 2.68
N LEU A 35 -4.46 0.95 3.83
CA LEU A 35 -4.52 -0.50 3.94
C LEU A 35 -5.92 -1.05 4.23
N LEU A 36 -6.86 -0.23 4.72
CA LEU A 36 -8.25 -0.68 4.95
C LEU A 36 -9.25 0.05 4.06
N VAL A 37 -9.21 1.39 4.03
CA VAL A 37 -10.23 2.18 3.33
C VAL A 37 -10.08 2.06 1.81
N LEU A 38 -8.85 2.18 1.31
CA LEU A 38 -8.56 2.06 -0.12
C LEU A 38 -8.99 0.70 -0.72
N PRO A 39 -8.66 -0.46 -0.12
CA PRO A 39 -9.11 -1.74 -0.65
C PRO A 39 -10.61 -1.98 -0.51
N LEU A 40 -11.27 -1.42 0.51
CA LEU A 40 -12.75 -1.45 0.62
C LEU A 40 -13.41 -0.66 -0.52
N ILE A 41 -12.91 0.53 -0.82
CA ILE A 41 -13.36 1.34 -1.97
C ILE A 41 -13.09 0.59 -3.28
N GLY A 42 -11.93 -0.07 -3.40
CA GLY A 42 -11.57 -0.88 -4.56
C GLY A 42 -12.60 -1.98 -4.86
N ILE A 43 -13.09 -2.70 -3.83
CA ILE A 43 -14.18 -3.68 -3.98
C ILE A 43 -15.42 -3.00 -4.54
N GLY A 44 -15.82 -1.86 -3.97
CA GLY A 44 -16.98 -1.10 -4.43
C GLY A 44 -16.88 -0.69 -5.90
N ILE A 45 -15.71 -0.18 -6.32
CA ILE A 45 -15.45 0.23 -7.71
C ILE A 45 -15.53 -0.97 -8.66
N VAL A 46 -14.93 -2.12 -8.29
CA VAL A 46 -14.93 -3.32 -9.15
C VAL A 46 -16.35 -3.87 -9.30
N VAL A 47 -17.12 -3.96 -8.21
CA VAL A 47 -18.52 -4.43 -8.25
C VAL A 47 -19.42 -3.46 -9.02
N LEU A 48 -19.22 -2.15 -8.88
CA LEU A 48 -20.01 -1.15 -9.60
C LEU A 48 -19.67 -1.16 -11.09
N SER A 49 -18.40 -1.29 -11.44
CA SER A 49 -17.95 -1.38 -12.84
C SER A 49 -18.42 -2.67 -13.52
N GLU A 50 -18.58 -3.75 -12.75
CA GLU A 50 -19.24 -4.98 -13.22
C GLU A 50 -20.72 -4.75 -13.52
N LYS A 51 -21.46 -4.06 -12.63
CA LYS A 51 -22.87 -3.72 -12.89
C LYS A 51 -23.08 -2.78 -14.08
N LEU A 52 -22.09 -1.94 -14.38
CA LEU A 52 -22.13 -0.98 -15.49
C LEU A 52 -21.65 -1.57 -16.83
N HIS A 53 -21.33 -2.87 -16.89
CA HIS A 53 -20.78 -3.54 -18.09
C HIS A 53 -19.53 -2.82 -18.69
N PHE A 54 -18.81 -2.05 -17.86
CA PHE A 54 -17.64 -1.28 -18.30
C PHE A 54 -16.35 -2.11 -18.26
N LEU A 55 -16.40 -3.23 -17.55
CA LEU A 55 -15.29 -4.15 -17.38
C LEU A 55 -15.33 -5.25 -18.45
N VAL A 56 -14.17 -5.69 -18.93
CA VAL A 56 -14.04 -6.84 -19.84
C VAL A 56 -14.83 -8.02 -19.25
N ASP A 57 -15.81 -8.50 -20.01
CA ASP A 57 -16.70 -9.57 -19.60
C ASP A 57 -15.90 -10.82 -19.19
N SER A 58 -16.28 -11.38 -18.04
CA SER A 58 -15.95 -12.75 -17.62
C SER A 58 -14.52 -13.09 -17.17
N ASP A 59 -13.56 -12.16 -17.18
CA ASP A 59 -12.20 -12.47 -16.70
C ASP A 59 -12.02 -12.24 -15.18
N ARG A 60 -12.28 -13.30 -14.39
CA ARG A 60 -12.05 -13.32 -12.93
C ARG A 60 -10.61 -12.92 -12.57
N MET A 61 -9.65 -13.26 -13.43
CA MET A 61 -8.25 -12.92 -13.22
C MET A 61 -7.99 -11.42 -13.39
N TYR A 62 -8.67 -10.75 -14.33
CA TYR A 62 -8.58 -9.30 -14.51
C TYR A 62 -9.11 -8.54 -13.30
N LYS A 63 -10.28 -8.94 -12.78
CA LYS A 63 -10.87 -8.37 -11.55
C LYS A 63 -9.96 -8.59 -10.33
N PHE A 64 -9.35 -9.76 -10.21
CA PHE A 64 -8.41 -10.06 -9.13
C PHE A 64 -7.17 -9.17 -9.17
N VAL A 65 -6.57 -8.96 -10.35
CA VAL A 65 -5.40 -8.09 -10.51
C VAL A 65 -5.75 -6.63 -10.17
N LEU A 66 -6.93 -6.14 -10.58
CA LEU A 66 -7.40 -4.81 -10.20
C LEU A 66 -7.52 -4.65 -8.67
N LEU A 67 -8.15 -5.62 -8.00
CA LEU A 67 -8.28 -5.61 -6.53
C LEU A 67 -6.93 -5.68 -5.83
N LEU A 68 -6.02 -6.52 -6.31
CA LEU A 68 -4.65 -6.61 -5.79
C LEU A 68 -3.92 -5.28 -5.86
N GLN A 69 -4.12 -4.51 -6.93
CA GLN A 69 -3.49 -3.20 -7.08
C GLN A 69 -3.96 -2.20 -6.00
N TYR A 70 -5.23 -2.26 -5.59
CA TYR A 70 -5.76 -1.43 -4.50
C TYR A 70 -5.21 -1.80 -3.11
N THR A 71 -4.75 -3.04 -2.93
CA THR A 71 -4.09 -3.50 -1.68
C THR A 71 -2.59 -3.26 -1.61
N MET A 72 -1.96 -2.78 -2.69
CA MET A 72 -0.50 -2.59 -2.67
C MET A 72 -0.10 -1.48 -1.69
N PRO A 73 0.96 -1.70 -0.89
CA PRO A 73 1.49 -0.67 -0.01
C PRO A 73 2.03 0.53 -0.81
N SER A 74 2.24 1.66 -0.13
CA SER A 74 2.76 2.88 -0.74
C SER A 74 4.12 2.63 -1.39
N ALA A 75 4.36 3.32 -2.50
CA ALA A 75 5.59 3.18 -3.28
C ALA A 75 6.81 3.60 -2.45
N ILE A 76 7.78 2.68 -2.31
CA ILE A 76 9.08 2.92 -1.65
C ILE A 76 9.83 4.09 -2.31
N LEU A 77 9.60 4.31 -3.61
CA LEU A 77 10.15 5.43 -4.37
C LEU A 77 9.84 6.81 -3.78
N LEU A 78 8.72 6.97 -3.06
CA LEU A 78 8.39 8.23 -2.37
C LEU A 78 9.45 8.57 -1.31
N GLY A 79 9.97 7.57 -0.60
CA GLY A 79 11.07 7.73 0.35
C GLY A 79 12.36 8.14 -0.34
N THR A 80 12.68 7.49 -1.47
CA THR A 80 13.88 7.85 -2.24
C THR A 80 13.81 9.28 -2.80
N ILE A 81 12.63 9.75 -3.20
CA ILE A 81 12.44 11.13 -3.67
C ILE A 81 12.61 12.13 -2.52
N ALA A 82 12.11 11.79 -1.32
CA ALA A 82 12.33 12.59 -0.11
C ALA A 82 13.83 12.68 0.23
N SER A 83 14.56 11.56 0.16
CA SER A 83 16.02 11.50 0.31
C SER A 83 16.74 12.39 -0.70
N LEU A 84 16.36 12.31 -1.99
CA LEU A 84 16.96 13.14 -3.05
C LEU A 84 16.66 14.64 -2.88
N ARG A 85 15.51 14.99 -2.31
CA ARG A 85 15.14 16.38 -2.01
C ARG A 85 15.72 16.92 -0.70
N GLY A 86 16.36 16.07 0.10
CA GLY A 86 16.93 16.44 1.40
C GLY A 86 15.88 16.89 2.44
N TYR A 87 14.61 16.52 2.27
CA TYR A 87 13.51 16.95 3.13
C TYR A 87 12.63 15.77 3.52
N ALA A 88 12.25 15.68 4.80
CA ALA A 88 11.35 14.65 5.34
C ALA A 88 11.80 13.18 5.11
N VAL A 89 13.12 12.93 5.07
CA VAL A 89 13.68 11.59 4.81
C VAL A 89 13.40 10.60 5.93
N SER A 90 13.62 11.02 7.18
CA SER A 90 13.34 10.22 8.38
C SER A 90 11.85 9.90 8.53
N GLU A 91 11.00 10.88 8.20
CA GLU A 91 9.55 10.78 8.20
C GLU A 91 9.02 9.80 7.16
N SER A 92 9.45 9.95 5.91
CA SER A 92 9.05 9.06 4.83
C SER A 92 9.55 7.64 5.03
N SER A 93 10.74 7.46 5.62
CA SER A 93 11.32 6.14 5.89
C SER A 93 10.57 5.41 7.00
N ALA A 94 10.23 6.10 8.10
CA ALA A 94 9.42 5.54 9.18
C ALA A 94 8.00 5.15 8.72
N LEU A 95 7.37 6.01 7.91
CA LEU A 95 6.06 5.73 7.29
C LEU A 95 6.11 4.47 6.42
N LEU A 96 7.08 4.39 5.50
CA LEU A 96 7.21 3.27 4.57
C LEU A 96 7.51 1.96 5.29
N PHE A 97 8.35 1.99 6.32
CA PHE A 97 8.68 0.81 7.13
C PHE A 97 7.46 0.25 7.84
N TRP A 98 6.75 1.09 8.60
CA TRP A 98 5.57 0.64 9.34
C TRP A 98 4.44 0.18 8.41
N GLN A 99 4.30 0.85 7.28
CA GLN A 99 3.33 0.47 6.26
C GLN A 99 3.65 -0.89 5.62
N HIS A 100 4.91 -1.17 5.28
CA HIS A 100 5.28 -2.47 4.70
C HIS A 100 5.15 -3.61 5.70
N LEU A 101 5.45 -3.36 6.98
CA LEU A 101 5.29 -4.36 8.04
C LEU A 101 3.82 -4.72 8.25
N LEU A 102 2.93 -3.72 8.32
CA LEU A 102 1.49 -3.95 8.45
C LEU A 102 0.83 -4.45 7.15
N ALA A 103 1.43 -4.14 6.00
CA ALA A 103 0.94 -4.62 4.71
C ALA A 103 0.95 -6.14 4.59
N VAL A 104 1.92 -6.83 5.21
CA VAL A 104 1.96 -8.30 5.21
C VAL A 104 0.69 -8.89 5.81
N PHE A 105 0.22 -8.33 6.94
CA PHE A 105 -1.00 -8.77 7.61
C PHE A 105 -2.26 -8.39 6.84
N SER A 106 -2.37 -7.13 6.41
CA SER A 106 -3.57 -6.66 5.70
C SER A 106 -3.74 -7.37 4.36
N LEU A 107 -2.66 -7.50 3.58
CA LEU A 107 -2.70 -8.13 2.26
C LEU A 107 -3.07 -9.61 2.37
N SER A 108 -2.58 -10.31 3.40
CA SER A 108 -3.01 -11.69 3.69
C SER A 108 -4.52 -11.78 3.95
N PHE A 109 -5.08 -10.85 4.72
CA PHE A 109 -6.52 -10.80 4.99
C PHE A 109 -7.34 -10.47 3.74
N TYR A 110 -6.95 -9.43 2.98
CA TYR A 110 -7.69 -9.00 1.79
C TYR A 110 -7.64 -10.01 0.66
N VAL A 111 -6.55 -10.76 0.49
CA VAL A 111 -6.50 -11.85 -0.51
C VAL A 111 -7.59 -12.88 -0.22
N VAL A 112 -7.78 -13.28 1.04
CA VAL A 112 -8.85 -14.22 1.43
C VAL A 112 -10.23 -13.63 1.14
N VAL A 113 -10.44 -12.34 1.41
CA VAL A 113 -11.70 -11.64 1.10
C VAL A 113 -11.94 -11.58 -0.41
N TYR A 114 -10.93 -11.22 -1.21
CA TYR A 114 -11.04 -11.14 -2.66
C TYR A 114 -11.33 -12.48 -3.31
N PHE A 115 -10.70 -13.55 -2.83
CA PHE A 115 -11.05 -14.90 -3.26
C PHE A 115 -12.52 -15.23 -2.96
N LYS A 116 -13.06 -14.84 -1.80
CA LYS A 116 -14.50 -15.02 -1.49
C LYS A 116 -15.45 -14.14 -2.29
N VAL A 117 -15.02 -12.96 -2.73
CA VAL A 117 -15.86 -12.04 -3.52
C VAL A 117 -15.90 -12.43 -4.99
N LEU A 118 -14.82 -13.04 -5.51
CA LEU A 118 -14.68 -13.42 -6.91
C LEU A 118 -15.12 -14.86 -7.25
N LEU A 119 -15.25 -15.72 -6.23
CA LEU A 119 -15.64 -17.13 -6.34
C LEU A 119 -17.13 -17.27 -6.04
#